data_AF-A0A6D2L537-F1
#
_entry.id   AF-A0A6D2L537-F1
#
_cell.length_a   1.000
_cell.length_b   1.000
_cell.length_c   1.000
_cell.angle_alpha   90.00
_cell.angle_beta   90.00
_cell.angle_gamma   90.00
#
_symmetry.space_group_name_H-M   'P 1'
#
loop_
_entity.id
_entity.type
_entity.pdbx_description
1 polymer ?
#
loop_
_entity_poly.entity_id
_entity_poly.type
_entity_poly.pdbx_seq_one_letter_code
_entity_poly.pdbx_strand_id
1 'polypeptide(L)'
;MVREFQSVIGKETRRQASQLWGGKPDVLVACVGSGSNALGLFHEFVGEEDVRLVGIEAAGLGLDSGKHSATLAVGDIGVYHGTMSYLLQDDQGQILRPQSIGVGLEYPGVGPEISFLKETVIGQMICHLFPA
;
A
#
# COMPACT_ATOMS: atom_id res chain seq x y z
N MET A 1 2.29 -3.92 -15.66
CA MET A 1 1.21 -3.28 -16.47
C MET A 1 0.43 -2.25 -15.68
N VAL A 2 -0.25 -2.59 -14.57
CA VAL A 2 -1.05 -1.61 -13.77
C VAL A 2 -0.21 -0.43 -13.30
N ARG A 3 0.99 -0.67 -12.76
CA ARG A 3 1.96 0.37 -12.40
C ARG A 3 2.21 1.36 -13.53
N GLU A 4 2.51 0.88 -14.73
CA GLU A 4 2.84 1.73 -15.87
C GLU A 4 1.69 2.69 -16.20
N PHE A 5 0.46 2.18 -16.21
CA PHE A 5 -0.71 3.02 -16.45
C PHE A 5 -1.05 3.97 -15.30
N GLN A 6 -0.71 3.60 -14.06
CA GLN A 6 -0.88 4.47 -12.90
C GLN A 6 0.29 5.44 -12.67
N SER A 7 1.44 5.23 -13.34
CA SER A 7 2.67 6.02 -13.15
C SER A 7 2.51 7.51 -13.45
N VAL A 8 1.46 7.88 -14.20
CA VAL A 8 1.09 9.27 -14.46
C VAL A 8 0.90 10.05 -13.16
N ILE A 9 0.40 9.42 -12.10
CA ILE A 9 0.18 10.06 -10.80
C ILE A 9 1.49 10.59 -10.22
N GLY A 10 2.52 9.73 -10.10
CA GLY A 10 3.83 10.13 -9.58
C GLY A 10 4.54 11.16 -10.47
N LYS A 11 4.46 10.99 -11.81
CA LYS A 11 5.04 11.92 -12.78
C LYS A 11 4.44 13.32 -12.68
N GLU A 12 3.11 13.41 -12.61
CA GLU A 12 2.43 14.68 -12.44
C GLU A 12 2.72 15.29 -11.06
N THR A 13 2.74 14.48 -10.01
CA THR A 13 3.08 14.92 -8.65
C THR A 13 4.47 15.56 -8.61
N ARG A 14 5.50 14.93 -9.19
CA ARG A 14 6.86 15.49 -9.25
C ARG A 14 6.88 16.81 -10.02
N ARG A 15 6.22 16.87 -11.17
CA ARG A 15 6.15 18.08 -12.01
C ARG A 15 5.46 19.23 -11.25
N GLN A 16 4.33 18.95 -10.60
CA GLN A 16 3.56 19.94 -9.86
C GLN A 16 4.31 20.42 -8.60
N ALA A 17 4.93 19.51 -7.86
CA ALA A 17 5.77 19.82 -6.69
C ALA A 17 6.90 20.79 -7.04
N SER A 18 7.62 20.50 -8.12
CA SER A 18 8.70 21.36 -8.62
C SER A 18 8.19 22.76 -9.02
N GLN A 19 7.01 22.85 -9.62
CA GLN A 19 6.40 24.12 -10.02
C GLN A 19 5.86 24.95 -8.86
N LEU A 20 5.26 24.30 -7.85
CA LEU A 20 4.55 24.99 -6.76
C LEU A 20 5.47 25.37 -5.60
N TRP A 21 6.45 24.55 -5.25
CA TRP A 21 7.35 24.79 -4.11
C TRP A 21 8.83 24.53 -4.41
N GLY A 22 9.20 24.30 -5.68
CA GLY A 22 10.60 24.29 -6.11
C GLY A 22 11.37 23.01 -5.83
N GLY A 23 10.71 21.90 -5.49
CA GLY A 23 11.40 20.66 -5.12
C GLY A 23 10.54 19.40 -5.16
N LYS A 24 11.07 18.32 -4.57
CA LYS A 24 10.34 17.06 -4.32
C LYS A 24 9.53 17.15 -3.01
N PRO A 25 8.45 16.37 -2.84
CA PRO A 25 7.77 16.28 -1.56
C PRO A 25 8.65 15.62 -0.50
N ASP A 26 8.53 16.01 0.78
CA ASP A 26 9.17 15.27 1.88
C ASP A 26 8.41 13.97 2.20
N VAL A 27 7.10 13.94 1.95
CA VAL A 27 6.22 12.80 2.23
C VAL A 27 5.16 12.63 1.15
N LEU A 28 4.97 11.38 0.72
CA LEU A 28 3.90 10.89 -0.12
C LEU A 28 3.04 9.94 0.69
N VAL A 29 1.72 10.12 0.63
CA VAL A 29 0.77 9.29 1.37
C VAL A 29 -0.28 8.75 0.41
N ALA A 30 -0.55 7.45 0.46
CA ALA A 30 -1.57 6.81 -0.36
C ALA A 30 -2.25 5.66 0.40
N CYS A 31 -3.53 5.42 0.13
CA CYS A 31 -4.23 4.26 0.68
C CYS A 31 -3.85 2.98 -0.07
N VAL A 32 -3.78 1.87 0.67
CA VAL A 32 -3.37 0.56 0.19
C VAL A 32 -4.48 -0.44 0.46
N GLY A 33 -5.22 -0.76 -0.61
CA GLY A 33 -5.99 -2.00 -0.73
C GLY A 33 -5.17 -3.00 -1.54
N SER A 34 -5.50 -3.17 -2.83
CA SER A 34 -4.62 -3.91 -3.76
C SER A 34 -3.32 -3.15 -4.11
N GLY A 35 -3.30 -1.82 -3.95
CA GLY A 35 -2.10 -0.98 -4.01
C GLY A 35 -1.83 -0.25 -5.33
N SER A 36 -2.76 -0.23 -6.29
CA SER A 36 -2.53 0.38 -7.62
C SER A 36 -2.24 1.90 -7.58
N ASN A 37 -3.02 2.67 -6.81
CA ASN A 37 -2.85 4.12 -6.68
C ASN A 37 -1.53 4.47 -5.96
N ALA A 38 -1.23 3.75 -4.87
CA ALA A 38 0.00 3.90 -4.10
C ALA A 38 1.22 3.62 -4.98
N LEU A 39 1.17 2.53 -5.75
CA LEU A 39 2.24 2.17 -6.66
C LEU A 39 2.45 3.23 -7.75
N GLY A 40 1.36 3.77 -8.30
CA GLY A 40 1.41 4.87 -9.27
C GLY A 40 2.03 6.15 -8.72
N LEU A 41 1.75 6.48 -7.47
CA LEU A 41 2.31 7.65 -6.79
C LEU A 41 3.78 7.45 -6.41
N PHE A 42 4.10 6.31 -5.79
CA PHE A 42 5.41 6.04 -5.21
C PHE A 42 6.48 5.72 -6.24
N HIS A 43 6.13 5.09 -7.36
CA HIS A 43 7.09 4.57 -8.33
C HIS A 43 8.13 5.60 -8.78
N GLU A 44 7.72 6.85 -8.97
CA GLU A 44 8.59 7.95 -9.41
C GLU A 44 9.60 8.39 -8.33
N PHE A 45 9.44 7.95 -7.09
CA PHE A 45 10.20 8.38 -5.92
C PHE A 45 10.89 7.24 -5.16
N VAL A 46 10.77 5.97 -5.59
CA VAL A 46 11.36 4.78 -4.90
C VAL A 46 12.88 4.89 -4.70
N GLY A 47 13.60 5.64 -5.54
CA GLY A 47 15.05 5.86 -5.39
C GLY A 47 15.44 7.11 -4.59
N GLU A 48 14.49 7.87 -4.06
CA GLU A 48 14.75 9.14 -3.39
C GLU A 48 14.78 8.94 -1.88
N GLU A 49 15.97 8.79 -1.29
CA GLU A 49 16.15 8.44 0.13
C GLU A 49 15.49 9.43 1.10
N ASP A 50 15.40 10.71 0.72
CA ASP A 50 14.78 11.75 1.54
C ASP A 50 13.23 11.81 1.45
N VAL A 51 12.59 11.00 0.58
CA VAL A 51 11.15 11.12 0.28
C VAL A 51 10.30 10.04 0.93
N ARG A 52 9.69 10.41 2.06
CA ARG A 52 8.58 9.80 2.83
C ARG A 52 7.55 8.90 2.13
N LEU A 53 7.74 7.62 1.81
CA LEU A 53 6.69 6.81 1.12
C LEU A 53 5.66 6.10 2.03
N VAL A 54 4.59 6.74 2.51
CA VAL A 54 3.65 6.18 3.51
C VAL A 54 2.39 5.53 2.90
N GLY A 55 2.17 4.24 3.17
CA GLY A 55 0.97 3.49 2.76
C GLY A 55 -0.04 3.35 3.89
N ILE A 56 -1.34 3.54 3.63
CA ILE A 56 -2.39 3.49 4.68
C ILE A 56 -3.35 2.33 4.42
N GLU A 57 -3.48 1.40 5.36
CA GLU A 57 -4.40 0.26 5.24
C GLU A 57 -5.66 0.46 6.10
N ALA A 58 -6.73 -0.27 5.76
CA ALA A 58 -7.98 -0.19 6.51
C ALA A 58 -7.92 -1.04 7.79
N ALA A 59 -8.08 -0.38 8.93
CA ALA A 59 -8.14 -1.03 10.25
C ALA A 59 -9.46 -1.72 10.53
N GLY A 60 -10.49 -1.45 9.74
CA GLY A 60 -11.87 -1.89 10.01
C GLY A 60 -12.29 -1.51 11.42
N LEU A 61 -12.70 -2.49 12.23
CA LEU A 61 -13.10 -2.30 13.63
C LEU A 61 -11.92 -2.37 14.62
N GLY A 62 -10.68 -2.27 14.12
CA GLY A 62 -9.43 -2.40 14.87
C GLY A 62 -8.78 -3.77 14.68
N LEU A 63 -7.45 -3.83 14.76
CA LEU A 63 -6.69 -5.08 14.53
C LEU A 63 -7.11 -6.20 15.49
N ASP A 64 -7.29 -5.88 16.77
CA ASP A 64 -7.64 -6.85 17.82
C ASP A 64 -9.01 -7.52 17.60
N SER A 65 -9.87 -6.91 16.77
CA SER A 65 -11.19 -7.45 16.47
C SER A 65 -11.16 -8.60 15.44
N GLY A 66 -10.04 -8.77 14.74
CA GLY A 66 -9.93 -9.64 13.55
C GLY A 66 -10.75 -9.16 12.34
N LYS A 67 -11.39 -7.99 12.44
CA LYS A 67 -12.27 -7.40 11.41
C LYS A 67 -11.61 -6.18 10.79
N HIS A 68 -10.61 -6.42 9.96
CA HIS A 68 -9.80 -5.39 9.30
C HIS A 68 -9.41 -5.81 7.87
N SER A 69 -8.71 -4.94 7.15
CA SER A 69 -8.08 -5.23 5.85
C SER A 69 -6.60 -4.78 5.82
N ALA A 70 -5.93 -4.87 6.97
CA ALA A 70 -4.53 -4.48 7.18
C ALA A 70 -3.53 -5.59 6.78
N THR A 71 -3.52 -5.92 5.49
CA THR A 71 -2.78 -7.06 4.94
C THR A 71 -1.27 -6.99 5.17
N LEU A 72 -0.65 -5.83 4.96
CA LEU A 72 0.80 -5.67 5.13
C LEU A 72 1.20 -5.61 6.61
N ALA A 73 0.29 -5.14 7.47
CA ALA A 73 0.53 -5.02 8.90
C ALA A 73 0.50 -6.37 9.63
N VAL A 74 -0.46 -7.25 9.32
CA VAL A 74 -0.67 -8.51 10.07
C VAL A 74 -0.82 -9.77 9.22
N GLY A 75 -0.77 -9.65 7.90
CA GLY A 75 -0.85 -10.81 7.00
C GLY A 75 0.47 -11.57 6.88
N ASP A 76 0.37 -12.71 6.22
CA ASP A 76 1.48 -13.63 5.96
C ASP A 76 1.73 -13.78 4.46
N ILE A 77 2.92 -14.26 4.10
CA ILE A 77 3.24 -14.56 2.71
C ILE A 77 2.45 -15.80 2.25
N GLY A 78 1.87 -15.72 1.06
CA GLY A 78 1.31 -16.89 0.37
C GLY A 78 0.86 -16.54 -1.04
N VAL A 79 0.10 -17.45 -1.66
CA VAL A 79 -0.28 -17.35 -3.08
C VAL A 79 -1.78 -17.18 -3.21
N TYR A 80 -2.20 -16.05 -3.76
CA TYR A 80 -3.60 -15.74 -4.02
C TYR A 80 -3.74 -14.94 -5.31
N HIS A 81 -4.81 -15.23 -6.08
CA HIS A 81 -5.07 -14.61 -7.39
C HIS A 81 -3.87 -14.57 -8.34
N GLY A 82 -3.04 -15.63 -8.34
CA GLY A 82 -1.93 -15.79 -9.27
C GLY A 82 -0.63 -15.04 -8.91
N THR A 83 -0.54 -14.50 -7.69
CA THR A 83 0.69 -13.82 -7.21
C THR A 83 1.09 -14.32 -5.83
N MET A 84 2.41 -14.40 -5.58
CA MET A 84 2.96 -14.59 -4.23
C MET A 84 3.17 -13.22 -3.59
N SER A 85 2.51 -12.96 -2.46
CA SER A 85 2.48 -11.65 -1.80
C SER A 85 2.04 -11.81 -0.34
N TYR A 86 1.95 -10.71 0.40
CA TYR A 86 1.23 -10.69 1.67
C TYR A 86 -0.28 -10.89 1.47
N LEU A 87 -0.90 -11.70 2.33
CA LEU A 87 -2.34 -11.87 2.43
C LEU A 87 -2.80 -12.19 3.85
N LEU A 88 -4.06 -11.90 4.13
CA LEU A 88 -4.76 -12.32 5.34
C LEU A 88 -5.23 -13.76 5.17
N GLN A 89 -4.64 -14.67 5.95
CA GLN A 89 -4.95 -16.10 5.95
C GLN A 89 -4.87 -16.68 7.36
N ASP A 90 -5.54 -17.81 7.58
CA ASP A 90 -5.38 -18.60 8.80
C ASP A 90 -4.18 -19.56 8.73
N ASP A 91 -3.98 -20.32 9.80
CA ASP A 91 -2.91 -21.32 9.93
C ASP A 91 -3.01 -22.48 8.93
N GLN A 92 -4.19 -22.68 8.35
CA GLN A 92 -4.46 -23.66 7.30
C GLN A 92 -4.38 -23.06 5.89
N GLY A 93 -3.97 -21.79 5.79
CA GLY A 93 -3.86 -21.05 4.53
C GLY A 93 -5.21 -20.68 3.90
N GLN A 94 -6.31 -20.71 4.67
CA GLN A 94 -7.61 -20.24 4.19
C GLN A 94 -7.67 -18.72 4.24
N ILE A 95 -8.21 -18.11 3.18
CA ILE A 95 -8.31 -16.66 3.06
C ILE A 95 -9.29 -16.12 4.10
N LEU A 96 -8.82 -15.19 4.93
CA LEU A 96 -9.65 -14.48 5.89
C LEU A 96 -10.49 -13.43 5.16
N ARG A 97 -11.72 -13.21 5.63
CA ARG A 97 -12.59 -12.17 5.08
C ARG A 97 -12.06 -10.80 5.50
N PRO A 98 -11.67 -9.92 4.56
CA PRO A 98 -11.30 -8.55 4.89
C PRO A 98 -12.53 -7.76 5.32
N GLN A 99 -12.36 -6.76 6.18
CA GLN A 99 -13.43 -5.83 6.55
C GLN A 99 -12.93 -4.38 6.55
N SER A 100 -13.70 -3.52 5.89
CA SER A 100 -13.43 -2.08 5.77
C SER A 100 -14.73 -1.35 5.46
N ILE A 101 -14.90 -0.12 5.94
CA ILE A 101 -15.99 0.77 5.49
C ILE A 101 -15.76 1.26 4.05
N GLY A 102 -14.49 1.40 3.66
CA GLY A 102 -14.11 1.74 2.30
C GLY A 102 -14.08 0.49 1.44
N VAL A 103 -15.08 0.33 0.57
CA VAL A 103 -15.25 -0.82 -0.34
C VAL A 103 -14.00 -1.09 -1.20
N GLY A 104 -13.26 -0.05 -1.58
CA GLY A 104 -12.01 -0.18 -2.35
C GLY A 104 -10.80 -0.70 -1.56
N LEU A 105 -10.91 -0.81 -0.23
CA LEU A 105 -9.87 -1.32 0.67
C LEU A 105 -10.23 -2.69 1.28
N GLU A 106 -11.43 -3.20 1.03
CA GLU A 106 -11.90 -4.50 1.52
C GLU A 106 -11.32 -5.64 0.65
N TYR A 107 -10.01 -5.86 0.75
CA TYR A 107 -9.30 -6.89 -0.02
C TYR A 107 -8.28 -7.62 0.88
N PRO A 108 -8.20 -8.96 0.84
CA PRO A 108 -7.38 -9.71 1.79
C PRO A 108 -5.92 -9.84 1.34
N GLY A 109 -5.57 -9.32 0.17
CA GLY A 109 -4.21 -9.39 -0.38
C GLY A 109 -3.67 -8.00 -0.69
N VAL A 110 -2.48 -7.97 -1.28
CA VAL A 110 -1.88 -6.73 -1.80
C VAL A 110 -0.98 -7.08 -2.99
N GLY A 111 -0.74 -6.14 -3.91
CA GLY A 111 0.13 -6.35 -5.05
C GLY A 111 1.57 -6.70 -4.64
N PRO A 112 2.25 -7.63 -5.35
CA PRO A 112 3.59 -8.11 -4.96
C PRO A 112 4.66 -7.01 -4.95
N GLU A 113 4.54 -5.99 -5.80
CA GLU A 113 5.48 -4.87 -5.83
C GLU A 113 5.35 -3.98 -4.59
N ILE A 114 4.14 -3.78 -4.07
CA ILE A 114 3.91 -3.08 -2.81
C ILE A 114 4.42 -3.92 -1.63
N SER A 115 4.19 -5.24 -1.64
CA SER A 115 4.78 -6.15 -0.65
C SER A 115 6.30 -6.07 -0.63
N PHE A 116 6.94 -6.02 -1.80
CA PHE A 116 8.38 -5.89 -1.91
C PHE A 116 8.89 -4.53 -1.39
N LEU A 117 8.16 -3.44 -1.64
CA LEU A 117 8.48 -2.11 -1.12
C LEU A 117 8.38 -2.03 0.41
N LYS A 118 7.50 -2.83 1.03
CA LYS A 118 7.43 -2.96 2.50
C LYS A 118 8.69 -3.65 3.07
N GLU A 119 9.17 -4.71 2.42
CA GLU A 119 10.30 -5.54 2.88
C GLU A 119 11.66 -4.88 2.67
N THR A 120 11.82 -4.18 1.54
CA THR A 120 13.10 -3.55 1.24
C THR A 120 13.23 -2.30 2.09
N VAL A 121 14.35 -2.16 2.81
CA VAL A 121 14.67 -1.09 3.78
C VAL A 121 14.80 0.32 3.12
N ILE A 122 14.08 0.56 2.03
CA ILE A 122 13.63 1.89 1.56
C ILE A 122 12.45 2.36 2.45
N GLY A 123 12.50 2.02 3.74
CA GLY A 123 12.53 2.99 4.82
C GLY A 123 11.26 3.70 5.23
N GLN A 124 10.15 3.67 4.49
CA GLN A 124 9.12 4.69 4.74
C GLN A 124 7.66 4.30 4.49
N MET A 125 7.35 3.07 4.04
CA MET A 125 5.96 2.60 4.02
C MET A 125 5.49 2.21 5.40
N ILE A 126 5.22 3.24 6.19
CA ILE A 126 4.58 3.14 7.49
C ILE A 126 3.11 2.83 7.24
N CYS A 127 2.71 1.57 7.42
CA CYS A 127 1.32 1.17 7.43
C CYS A 127 0.62 1.83 8.62
N HIS A 128 -0.11 2.91 8.37
CA HIS A 128 -1.03 3.47 9.35
C HIS A 128 -2.44 2.96 9.12
N LEU A 129 -3.16 2.90 10.22
CA LEU A 129 -4.51 2.41 10.31
C LEU A 129 -5.43 3.62 10.46
N PHE A 130 -6.37 3.78 9.54
CA PHE A 130 -7.42 4.76 9.73
C PHE A 130 -8.59 4.08 10.47
N PRO A 131 -9.06 4.62 11.62
CA PRO A 131 -10.24 4.10 12.30
C PRO A 131 -11.49 4.30 11.43
N ALA A 132 -12.42 3.34 11.47
CA ALA A 132 -13.73 3.45 10.82
C ALA A 132 -14.60 4.54 11.48
#